data_AF-A0ABD0QF53-F1
#
_entry.id   AF-A0ABD0QF53-F1
#
_cell.length_a   1.000
_cell.length_b   1.000
_cell.length_c   1.000
_cell.angle_alpha   90.00
_cell.angle_beta   90.00
_cell.angle_gamma   90.00
#
_symmetry.space_group_name_H-M   'P 1'
#
loop_
_entity.id
_entity.type
_entity.pdbx_description
1 polymer ?
#
loop_
_entity_poly.entity_id
_entity_poly.type
_entity_poly.pdbx_seq_one_letter_code
_entity_poly.pdbx_strand_id
1 'polypeptide(L)' 'TDVKDAQVICVSTGTKCINGEYMSDRGLALNDCHAEIIARRSLIRYLYMQLEHFL' A
#
# COMPACT_ATOMS: atom_id res chain seq x y z
N THR A 1 -5.08 -25.37 -5.58
CA THR A 1 -4.13 -24.24 -5.61
C THR A 1 -3.00 -24.59 -4.68
N ASP A 2 -1.84 -24.95 -5.23
CA ASP A 2 -0.66 -25.25 -4.40
C ASP A 2 -0.12 -23.92 -3.86
N VAL A 3 0.13 -23.85 -2.55
CA VAL A 3 0.74 -22.66 -1.92
C VAL A 3 2.11 -22.36 -2.53
N LYS A 4 2.75 -23.35 -3.17
CA LYS A 4 4.00 -23.17 -3.93
C LYS A 4 3.90 -22.16 -5.05
N ASP A 5 2.72 -21.95 -5.63
CA ASP A 5 2.50 -20.95 -6.69
C ASP A 5 2.11 -19.57 -6.13
N ALA A 6 1.91 -19.45 -4.81
CA ALA A 6 1.52 -18.19 -4.19
C ALA A 6 2.70 -17.22 -4.11
N GLN A 7 2.45 -15.96 -4.46
CA GLN A 7 3.43 -14.88 -4.36
C GLN A 7 2.96 -13.82 -3.36
N VAL A 8 3.84 -13.45 -2.43
CA VAL A 8 3.60 -12.30 -1.55
C VAL A 8 3.82 -11.01 -2.34
N ILE A 9 2.76 -10.24 -2.55
CA ILE A 9 2.81 -8.98 -3.31
C ILE A 9 3.28 -7.81 -2.45
N CYS A 10 2.85 -7.76 -1.19
CA CYS A 10 3.21 -6.68 -0.27
C CYS A 10 3.28 -7.18 1.17
N VAL A 11 4.17 -6.54 1.94
CA VAL A 11 4.30 -6.70 3.39
C VAL A 11 4.25 -5.31 4.01
N SER A 12 3.57 -5.17 5.13
CA SER A 12 3.43 -3.91 5.86
C SER A 12 3.26 -4.17 7.36
N THR A 13 3.57 -3.15 8.16
CA THR A 13 3.31 -3.10 9.59
C THR A 13 2.83 -1.69 9.95
N GLY A 14 2.21 -1.54 11.12
CA GLY A 14 1.79 -0.24 11.63
C GLY A 14 0.43 -0.29 12.32
N THR A 15 0.26 0.59 13.31
CA THR A 15 -0.92 0.66 14.19
C THR A 15 -1.29 2.10 14.56
N LYS A 16 -0.76 3.08 13.81
CA LYS A 16 -0.96 4.49 14.08
C LYS A 16 -1.33 5.25 12.80
N CYS A 17 -2.06 6.34 12.99
CA CYS A 17 -2.40 7.33 11.99
C CYS A 17 -1.63 8.64 12.24
N ILE A 18 -1.64 9.53 11.25
CA ILE A 18 -1.01 10.85 11.35
C ILE A 18 -1.84 11.78 12.26
N ASN A 19 -1.19 12.73 12.92
CA ASN A 19 -1.90 13.85 13.56
C ASN A 19 -2.40 14.84 12.49
N GLY A 20 -3.53 15.50 12.76
CA GLY A 20 -4.13 16.47 11.86
C GLY A 20 -3.25 17.67 11.52
N GLU A 21 -2.37 18.09 12.43
CA GLU A 21 -1.40 19.16 12.19
C GLU A 21 -0.37 18.83 11.11
N TYR A 22 -0.19 17.55 10.77
CA TYR A 22 0.74 17.07 9.74
C TYR A 22 0.02 16.58 8.48
N MET A 23 -1.31 16.71 8.38
CA MET A 23 -2.03 16.38 7.15
C MET A 23 -1.58 17.29 6.01
N SER A 24 -1.49 16.73 4.81
CA SER A 24 -1.07 17.46 3.62
C SER A 24 -2.25 17.86 2.73
N ASP A 25 -2.32 19.14 2.37
CA ASP A 25 -3.23 19.72 1.37
C ASP A 25 -2.85 19.37 -0.07
N ARG A 26 -1.61 18.94 -0.31
CA ARG A 26 -1.06 18.55 -1.61
C ARG A 26 -0.95 17.03 -1.81
N GLY A 27 -1.48 16.23 -0.89
CA GLY A 27 -1.44 14.77 -0.98
C GLY A 27 -0.05 14.15 -0.75
N LEU A 28 0.84 14.84 -0.02
CA LEU A 28 2.22 14.42 0.23
C LEU A 28 2.40 13.63 1.54
N ALA A 29 1.34 13.47 2.34
CA ALA A 29 1.35 12.76 3.62
C ALA A 29 0.43 11.54 3.59
N LEU A 30 0.80 10.48 4.32
CA LEU A 30 -0.05 9.31 4.54
C LEU A 30 -0.87 9.53 5.80
N ASN A 31 -2.19 9.58 5.65
CA ASN A 31 -3.08 9.84 6.78
C ASN A 31 -3.21 8.63 7.71
N ASP A 32 -3.21 7.43 7.14
CA ASP A 32 -3.40 6.19 7.86
C ASP A 32 -2.27 5.21 7.51
N CYS A 33 -1.50 4.85 8.52
CA CYS A 33 -0.36 3.94 8.43
C CYS A 33 -0.63 2.62 9.15
N HIS A 34 -1.89 2.25 9.39
CA HIS A 34 -2.23 0.90 9.81
C HIS A 34 -1.79 -0.12 8.74
N ALA A 35 -1.30 -1.27 9.20
CA ALA A 35 -0.67 -2.28 8.35
C ALA A 35 -1.55 -2.64 7.15
N GLU A 36 -2.83 -2.93 7.38
CA GLU A 36 -3.82 -3.29 6.37
C GLU A 36 -4.05 -2.19 5.33
N ILE A 37 -4.00 -0.92 5.74
CA ILE A 37 -4.18 0.23 4.84
C ILE A 37 -2.94 0.40 3.95
N ILE A 38 -1.74 0.26 4.51
CA ILE A 38 -0.49 0.31 3.75
C ILE A 38 -0.35 -0.90 2.81
N ALA A 39 -0.79 -2.09 3.21
CA ALA A 39 -0.83 -3.26 2.34
C ALA A 39 -1.70 -2.98 1.11
N ARG A 40 -2.92 -2.47 1.31
CA ARG A 40 -3.82 -2.11 0.21
C ARG A 40 -3.24 -1.04 -0.71
N ARG A 41 -2.60 0.00 -0.16
CA ARG A 41 -1.92 1.03 -0.98
C ARG A 41 -0.75 0.46 -1.77
N SER A 42 -0.01 -0.48 -1.20
CA SER A 42 1.09 -1.18 -1.89
C SER A 42 0.58 -2.09 -3.01
N LEU A 43 -0.55 -2.76 -2.80
CA LEU A 43 -1.23 -3.53 -3.84
C LEU A 43 -1.60 -2.67 -5.05
N ILE A 44 -2.09 -1.44 -4.84
CA ILE A 44 -2.37 -0.50 -5.94
C ILE A 44 -1.10 -0.22 -6.77
N ARG A 45 0.06 -0.05 -6.12
CA ARG A 45 1.34 0.14 -6.83
C ARG A 45 1.70 -1.07 -7.68
N TYR A 46 1.52 -2.28 -7.14
CA TYR A 46 1.71 -3.51 -7.92
C TYR A 46 0.77 -3.58 -9.13
N LEU A 47 -0.51 -3.24 -8.96
CA LEU A 47 -1.47 -3.24 -10.07
C LEU A 47 -1.11 -2.25 -11.18
N TYR A 48 -0.63 -1.05 -10.83
CA TYR A 48 -0.09 -0.11 -11.81
C TYR A 48 1.13 -0.67 -12.56
N MET A 49 2.05 -1.35 -11.85
CA MET A 49 3.19 -2.02 -12.49
C MET A 49 2.73 -3.15 -13.43
N GLN A 50 1.68 -3.91 -13.08
CA GLN A 50 1.14 -4.94 -13.95
C GLN A 50 0.51 -4.35 -15.23
N LEU A 51 -0.16 -3.20 -15.12
CA LEU A 51 -0.66 -2.48 -16.29
C LEU A 51 0.47 -1.94 -17.18
N GLU A 52 1.50 -1.34 -16.58
CA GLU A 52 2.67 -0.84 -17.30
C GLU A 52 3.44 -1.96 -17.99
N HIS A 53 3.58 -3.13 -17.35
CA HIS A 53 4.20 -4.30 -17.96
C HIS A 53 3.40 -4.86 -19.15
N PHE A 54 2.08 -4.65 -19.17
CA PHE A 54 1.22 -5.12 -20.26
C PHE A 54 1.26 -4.20 -21.49
N LEU A 55 1.46 -2.89 -21.29
CA LEU A 55 1.49 -1.87 -22.34
C LEU A 55 2.84 -1.84 -23.08
#